data_AF-A0A919CIS2-F1
#
_entry.id   AF-A0A919CIS2-F1
#
_cell.length_a   1.000
_cell.length_b   1.000
_cell.length_c   1.000
_cell.angle_alpha   90.00
_cell.angle_beta   90.00
_cell.angle_gamma   90.00
#
_symmetry.space_group_name_H-M   'P 1'
#
loop_
_entity.id
_entity.type
_entity.pdbx_description
1 polymer ?
#
loop_
_entity_poly.entity_id
_entity_poly.type
_entity_poly.pdbx_seq_one_letter_code
_entity_poly.pdbx_strand_id
1 'polypeptide(L)'
;MSLLNEQIDVRSTTGGNPAQFTWRGHTFRVRRVISDWPVRPEPRDGVSAPGHLLRVSAESDAGEASIVEIAKDTGSDRWTMRRQWN
;
A
#
# COMPACT_ATOMS: atom_id res chain seq x y z
N MET A 1 -11.73 -8.20 11.15
CA MET A 1 -10.79 -7.59 10.17
C MET A 1 -10.92 -8.32 8.85
N SER A 2 -10.93 -7.61 7.73
CA SER A 2 -11.10 -8.21 6.40
C SER A 2 -9.87 -7.96 5.53
N LEU A 3 -9.55 -8.92 4.67
CA LEU A 3 -8.56 -8.72 3.61
C LEU A 3 -9.20 -7.83 2.53
N LEU A 4 -8.51 -6.76 2.15
CA LEU A 4 -8.95 -5.80 1.13
C LEU A 4 -8.15 -6.01 -0.16
N ASN A 5 -8.70 -5.52 -1.28
CA ASN A 5 -7.99 -5.38 -2.55
C ASN A 5 -8.44 -4.10 -3.27
N GLU A 6 -8.54 -3.01 -2.50
CA GLU A 6 -9.06 -1.75 -3.00
C GLU A 6 -7.93 -0.90 -3.55
N GLN A 7 -8.13 -0.26 -4.70
CA GLN A 7 -7.11 0.63 -5.25
C GLN A 7 -6.91 1.86 -4.36
N ILE A 8 -5.64 2.27 -4.22
CA ILE A 8 -5.27 3.53 -3.58
C ILE A 8 -4.55 4.42 -4.59
N ASP A 9 -4.67 5.72 -4.41
CA ASP A 9 -3.97 6.72 -5.20
C ASP A 9 -2.69 7.14 -4.45
N VAL A 10 -1.53 6.62 -4.86
CA VAL A 10 -0.23 7.02 -4.28
C VAL A 10 0.24 8.28 -5.00
N ARG A 11 0.21 9.41 -4.28
CA ARG A 11 0.49 10.73 -4.86
C ARG A 11 1.96 11.11 -4.83
N SER A 12 2.73 10.49 -3.93
CA SER A 12 4.16 10.75 -3.82
C SER A 12 4.89 9.53 -3.30
N THR A 13 6.12 9.35 -3.77
CA THR A 13 7.05 8.32 -3.30
C THR A 13 8.39 8.94 -2.90
N THR A 14 8.98 8.47 -1.81
CA THR A 14 10.34 8.80 -1.37
C THR A 14 11.19 7.54 -1.45
N GLY A 15 12.20 7.53 -2.32
CA GLY A 15 13.07 6.36 -2.49
C GLY A 15 12.34 5.08 -2.90
N GLY A 16 11.27 5.21 -3.70
CA GLY A 16 10.43 4.09 -4.15
C GLY A 16 9.32 3.66 -3.18
N ASN A 17 9.30 4.20 -1.97
CA ASN A 17 8.27 3.94 -0.96
C ASN A 17 7.22 5.05 -0.95
N PRO A 18 5.93 4.75 -0.68
CA PRO A 18 4.88 5.75 -0.67
C PRO A 18 5.07 6.71 0.50
N ALA A 19 4.98 8.00 0.22
CA ALA A 19 5.02 9.06 1.23
C ALA A 19 3.61 9.59 1.56
N GLN A 20 2.70 9.55 0.59
CA GLN A 20 1.30 9.92 0.75
C GLN A 20 0.41 9.13 -0.20
N PHE A 21 -0.77 8.73 0.28
CA PHE A 21 -1.80 8.11 -0.54
C PHE A 21 -3.21 8.53 -0.15
N THR A 22 -4.16 8.39 -1.06
CA THR A 22 -5.59 8.59 -0.80
C THR A 22 -6.33 7.26 -0.87
N TRP A 23 -7.20 7.01 0.11
CA TRP A 23 -8.06 5.82 0.18
C TRP A 23 -9.41 6.18 0.80
N ARG A 24 -10.51 5.78 0.13
CA ARG A 24 -11.90 6.07 0.53
C ARG A 24 -12.17 7.55 0.84
N GLY A 25 -11.56 8.45 0.08
CA GLY A 25 -11.71 9.90 0.26
C GLY A 25 -10.81 10.51 1.34
N HIS A 26 -10.11 9.71 2.14
CA HIS A 26 -9.18 10.19 3.15
C HIS A 26 -7.75 10.21 2.63
N THR A 27 -7.00 11.24 2.99
CA THR A 27 -5.57 11.32 2.68
C THR A 27 -4.76 10.82 3.85
N PHE A 28 -3.82 9.92 3.58
CA PHE A 28 -2.93 9.33 4.57
C PHE A 28 -1.49 9.74 4.28
N ARG A 29 -0.81 10.28 5.29
CA ARG A 29 0.63 10.53 5.25
C ARG A 29 1.37 9.34 5.85
N VAL A 30 2.27 8.75 5.08
CA VAL A 30 3.15 7.68 5.59
C VAL A 30 4.17 8.31 6.52
N ARG A 31 4.19 7.82 7.77
CA ARG A 31 5.15 8.25 8.79
C ARG A 31 6.40 7.39 8.77
N ARG A 32 6.25 6.08 8.55
CA ARG A 32 7.36 5.12 8.48
C ARG A 32 6.96 3.86 7.73
N VAL A 33 7.90 3.28 6.99
CA VAL A 33 7.81 1.89 6.52
C VAL A 33 8.26 0.96 7.64
N ILE A 34 7.36 0.09 8.10
CA ILE A 34 7.60 -0.89 9.16
C ILE A 34 8.21 -2.16 8.55
N SER A 35 7.73 -2.56 7.38
CA SER A 35 8.22 -3.75 6.67
C SER A 35 7.97 -3.64 5.16
N ASP A 36 8.83 -4.28 4.38
CA ASP A 36 8.73 -4.42 2.93
C ASP A 36 9.04 -5.88 2.59
N TRP A 37 8.07 -6.56 1.97
CA TRP A 37 8.20 -7.95 1.56
C TRP A 37 8.03 -8.06 0.04
N PRO A 38 8.95 -8.71 -0.67
CA PRO A 38 8.71 -9.09 -2.06
C PRO A 38 7.60 -10.14 -2.12
N VAL A 39 6.59 -9.89 -2.94
CA VAL A 39 5.52 -10.83 -3.24
C VAL A 39 5.84 -11.48 -4.57
N ARG A 40 6.14 -12.77 -4.52
CA ARG A 40 6.37 -13.55 -5.74
C ARG A 40 5.02 -13.80 -6.42
N PRO A 41 4.90 -13.59 -7.73
CA PRO A 41 3.68 -13.92 -8.45
C PRO A 41 3.38 -15.41 -8.30
N GLU A 42 2.12 -15.76 -8.01
CA GLU A 42 1.67 -17.14 -8.20
C GLU A 42 1.53 -17.41 -9.70
N PRO A 43 2.01 -18.56 -10.22
CA PRO A 43 1.90 -18.89 -11.63
C PRO A 43 0.46 -19.30 -11.95
N ARG A 44 -0.41 -18.33 -12.19
CA ARG A 44 -1.71 -18.55 -12.85
C ARG A 44 -1.84 -17.59 -14.03
N ASP A 45 -1.87 -18.20 -15.22
CA ASP A 45 -2.41 -17.65 -16.47
C ASP A 45 -1.84 -16.33 -17.00
N GLY A 46 -0.51 -16.22 -17.04
CA GLY A 46 0.18 -15.28 -17.93
C GLY A 46 0.26 -13.85 -17.40
N VAL A 47 1.50 -13.39 -17.22
CA VAL A 47 1.89 -12.03 -16.79
C VAL A 47 1.37 -11.68 -15.40
N SER A 48 1.89 -12.38 -14.40
CA SER A 48 1.78 -11.93 -13.02
C SER A 48 3.10 -11.22 -12.67
N ALA A 49 3.05 -9.90 -12.53
CA ALA A 49 4.22 -9.08 -12.27
C ALA A 49 4.68 -9.21 -10.82
N PRO A 50 6.00 -9.08 -10.54
CA PRO A 50 6.48 -9.05 -9.16
C PRO A 50 5.79 -7.92 -8.39
N GLY A 51 5.50 -8.16 -7.12
CA GLY A 51 4.88 -7.15 -6.25
C GLY A 51 5.70 -6.91 -5.00
N HIS A 52 5.39 -5.81 -4.30
CA HIS A 52 5.85 -5.57 -2.94
C HIS A 52 4.65 -5.41 -2.02
N LEU A 53 4.69 -6.03 -0.85
CA LEU A 53 3.76 -5.75 0.24
C LEU A 53 4.50 -4.90 1.26
N LEU A 54 3.98 -3.70 1.50
CA LEU A 54 4.54 -2.79 2.49
C LEU A 54 3.59 -2.70 3.67
N ARG A 55 4.14 -2.83 4.88
CA ARG A 55 3.45 -2.44 6.10
C ARG A 55 4.00 -1.08 6.54
N VAL A 56 3.12 -0.11 6.69
CA VAL A 56 3.48 1.29 7.01
C VAL A 56 2.71 1.76 8.24
N SER A 57 3.30 2.69 9.00
CA SER A 57 2.52 3.56 9.87
C SER A 57 2.09 4.78 9.06
N ALA A 58 0.81 5.14 9.18
CA ALA A 58 0.21 6.25 8.48
C ALA A 58 -0.63 7.09 9.44
N GLU A 59 -0.81 8.36 9.08
CA GLU A 59 -1.70 9.28 9.79
C GLU A 59 -2.68 9.87 8.79
N SER A 60 -3.97 9.85 9.12
CA SER A 60 -5.01 10.47 8.30
C SER A 60 -4.92 12.00 8.33
N ASP A 61 -5.66 12.64 7.44
CA ASP A 61 -5.88 14.08 7.43
C ASP A 61 -6.57 14.61 8.69
N ALA A 62 -7.32 13.76 9.39
CA ALA A 62 -7.89 14.05 10.71
C ALA A 62 -6.88 13.87 11.88
N GLY A 63 -5.65 13.43 11.60
CA GLY A 63 -4.62 13.18 12.63
C GLY A 63 -4.70 11.80 13.28
N GLU A 64 -5.49 10.87 12.73
CA GLU A 64 -5.65 9.52 13.29
C GLU A 64 -4.50 8.62 12.83
N ALA A 65 -3.79 8.03 13.78
CA ALA A 65 -2.73 7.07 13.50
C ALA A 65 -3.32 5.70 13.12
N SER A 66 -2.69 5.04 12.15
CA SER A 66 -3.04 3.69 11.73
C SER A 66 -1.80 2.92 11.27
N ILE A 67 -1.88 1.59 11.34
CA ILE A 67 -0.98 0.70 10.61
C ILE A 67 -1.72 0.27 9.34
N VAL A 68 -1.02 0.22 8.21
CA VAL A 68 -1.61 -0.09 6.92
C VAL A 68 -0.73 -1.07 6.17
N GLU A 69 -1.34 -2.09 5.57
CA GLU A 69 -0.71 -2.92 4.55
C GLU A 69 -1.19 -2.50 3.17
N ILE A 70 -0.24 -2.18 2.30
CA ILE A 70 -0.46 -1.79 0.92
C ILE A 70 0.41 -2.64 0.01
N ALA A 71 -0.13 -3.04 -1.14
CA ALA A 71 0.61 -3.80 -2.14
C ALA A 71 0.88 -2.96 -3.37
N LYS A 72 2.13 -2.96 -3.83
CA LYS A 72 2.58 -2.43 -5.12
C LYS A 72 2.67 -3.55 -6.14
N ASP A 73 2.03 -3.39 -7.27
CA ASP A 73 2.31 -4.17 -8.47
C ASP A 73 3.42 -3.47 -9.26
N THR A 74 4.57 -4.12 -9.46
CA THR A 74 5.70 -3.50 -10.18
C THR A 74 5.55 -3.51 -11.70
N GLY A 75 4.63 -4.31 -12.26
CA GLY A 75 4.35 -4.35 -13.69
C GLY A 75 3.38 -3.27 -14.15
N SER A 76 2.49 -2.82 -13.26
CA SER A 76 1.49 -1.77 -13.56
C SER A 76 1.66 -0.48 -12.74
N ASP A 77 2.62 -0.45 -11.81
CA ASP A 77 2.81 0.60 -10.79
C ASP A 77 1.53 0.88 -9.97
N ARG A 78 0.59 -0.07 -9.95
CA ARG A 78 -0.68 0.05 -9.26
C ARG A 78 -0.51 -0.28 -7.78
N TRP A 79 -1.16 0.50 -6.94
CA TRP A 79 -1.17 0.31 -5.49
C TRP A 79 -2.56 -0.10 -5.00
N THR A 80 -2.58 -1.00 -4.01
CA THR A 80 -3.82 -1.47 -3.37
C THR A 80 -3.71 -1.50 -1.85
N MET A 81 -4.81 -1.16 -1.19
CA MET A 81 -5.04 -1.37 0.24
C MET A 81 -5.34 -2.85 0.49
N ARG A 82 -4.61 -3.45 1.44
CA ARG A 82 -4.78 -4.86 1.85
C ARG A 82 -5.34 -5.00 3.25
N ARG A 83 -4.93 -4.13 4.16
CA ARG A 83 -5.41 -4.13 5.56
C ARG A 83 -5.13 -2.79 6.23
N GLN A 84 -5.96 -2.42 7.19
CA GLN A 84 -5.76 -1.27 8.07
C GLN A 84 -6.05 -1.69 9.53
N TRP A 85 -5.27 -1.14 10.45
CA TRP A 85 -5.47 -1.23 11.90
C TRP A 85 -5.46 0.20 12.48
N ASN A 86 -6.41 0.49 13.37
CA ASN A 86 -6.52 1.73 14.13
C ASN A 86 -6.37 1.43 15.62
#